data_AF-A0A6V8NPF2-F1
#
_entry.id   AF-A0A6V8NPF2-F1
#
_cell.length_a   1.000
_cell.length_b   1.000
_cell.length_c   1.000
_cell.angle_alpha   90.00
_cell.angle_beta   90.00
_cell.angle_gamma   90.00
#
_symmetry.space_group_name_H-M   'P 1'
#
loop_
_entity.id
_entity.type
_entity.pdbx_description
1 polymer ?
#
loop_
_entity_poly.entity_id
_entity_poly.type
_entity_poly.pdbx_seq_one_letter_code
_entity_poly.pdbx_strand_id
1 'polypeptide(L)'
;MYETNHELRSGLGSPPKFSFDFVLPLASLLLGLYGALLIYSATGVGEFWLTQDPYFYLKRQILFLIVGLTLFFVVTIFNYAVLRGVWIWIYFLNLAGLSLVHFFGQEVHGSRSWLGWGGYGIQPSEFGKIVLITTLAAFLSNRKGESRSLKDVILSLIHVGIPIVLILREPDIGMSLVYLAILLGMMFVAGIRPS
;
A
#
# COMPACT_ATOMS: atom_id res chain seq x y z
N MET A 1 -19.39 35.56 36.42
CA MET A 1 -18.03 35.02 36.20
C MET A 1 -17.99 33.49 36.05
N TYR A 2 -19.03 32.74 36.46
CA TYR A 2 -19.11 31.28 36.27
C TYR A 2 -19.56 30.84 34.87
N GLU A 3 -20.35 31.64 34.15
CA GLU A 3 -20.90 31.24 32.84
C GLU A 3 -19.86 31.29 31.69
N THR A 4 -18.85 32.16 31.78
CA THR A 4 -17.85 32.35 30.72
C THR A 4 -16.91 31.15 30.52
N ASN A 5 -16.75 30.29 31.53
CA ASN A 5 -15.88 29.10 31.44
C ASN A 5 -16.57 27.90 30.76
N HIS A 6 -17.89 27.91 30.62
CA HIS A 6 -18.63 26.80 30.03
C HIS A 6 -18.63 26.85 28.49
N GLU A 7 -18.58 28.05 27.91
CA GLU A 7 -18.49 28.26 26.46
C GLU A 7 -17.06 27.99 25.91
N LEU A 8 -16.02 28.22 26.70
CA LEU A 8 -14.64 27.92 26.30
C LEU A 8 -14.37 26.41 26.18
N ARG A 9 -15.17 25.57 26.86
CA ARG A 9 -15.08 24.11 26.78
C ARG A 9 -15.92 23.49 25.67
N SER A 10 -16.90 24.21 25.11
CA SER A 10 -17.80 23.69 24.06
C SER A 10 -17.22 23.82 22.64
N GLY A 11 -16.22 24.69 22.44
CA GLY A 11 -15.51 24.85 21.16
C GLY A 11 -14.28 23.96 20.97
N LEU A 12 -13.80 23.30 22.03
CA LEU A 12 -12.70 22.34 21.96
C LEU A 12 -13.28 20.97 21.63
N GLY A 13 -13.40 20.67 20.33
CA GLY A 13 -13.71 19.32 19.87
C GLY A 13 -12.86 18.30 20.61
N SER A 14 -13.50 17.28 21.18
CA SER A 14 -12.84 16.23 21.96
C SER A 14 -11.56 15.76 21.27
N PRO A 15 -10.43 15.61 21.98
CA PRO A 15 -9.22 15.08 21.37
C PRO A 15 -9.56 13.75 20.71
N PRO A 16 -9.05 13.47 19.49
CA PRO A 16 -9.33 12.23 18.81
C PRO A 16 -8.94 11.08 19.74
N LYS A 17 -9.93 10.29 20.17
CA LYS A 17 -9.66 9.09 20.95
C LYS A 17 -8.87 8.16 20.04
N PHE A 18 -7.60 7.93 20.37
CA PHE A 18 -6.84 6.81 19.83
C PHE A 18 -7.47 5.51 20.38
N SER A 19 -8.61 5.09 19.82
CA SER A 19 -9.09 3.72 19.99
C SER A 19 -8.32 2.87 19.00
N PHE A 20 -7.19 2.32 19.46
CA PHE A 20 -6.44 1.37 18.64
C PHE A 20 -7.29 0.12 18.45
N ASP A 21 -7.67 -0.14 17.20
CA ASP A 21 -8.43 -1.33 16.85
C ASP A 21 -7.48 -2.54 16.80
N PHE A 22 -7.51 -3.36 17.85
CA PHE A 22 -6.70 -4.57 17.95
C PHE A 22 -7.23 -5.73 17.11
N VAL A 23 -8.46 -5.65 16.59
CA VAL A 23 -9.08 -6.74 15.83
C VAL A 23 -8.35 -6.95 14.50
N LEU A 24 -8.08 -5.86 13.77
CA LEU A 24 -7.43 -5.94 12.46
C LEU A 24 -5.99 -6.48 12.54
N PRO A 25 -5.09 -5.94 13.40
CA PRO A 25 -3.74 -6.46 13.52
C PRO A 25 -3.70 -7.92 13.97
N LEU A 26 -4.58 -8.31 14.90
CA LEU A 26 -4.67 -9.68 15.37
C LEU A 26 -5.16 -10.62 14.26
N ALA A 27 -6.19 -10.24 13.52
CA ALA A 27 -6.68 -11.02 12.38
C ALA A 27 -5.60 -11.19 11.30
N SER A 28 -4.87 -10.11 10.97
CA SER A 28 -3.75 -10.17 10.03
C SER A 28 -2.61 -11.08 10.51
N LEU A 29 -2.27 -11.05 11.81
CA LEU A 29 -1.26 -11.93 12.40
C LEU A 29 -1.68 -13.40 12.32
N LEU A 30 -2.93 -13.71 12.68
CA LEU A 30 -3.47 -15.07 12.63
C LEU A 30 -3.49 -15.61 11.19
N LEU A 31 -3.90 -14.80 10.22
CA LEU A 31 -3.83 -15.16 8.79
C LEU A 31 -2.39 -15.40 8.33
N GLY A 32 -1.45 -14.58 8.79
CA GLY A 32 -0.03 -14.75 8.50
C GLY A 32 0.54 -16.06 9.05
N LEU A 33 0.20 -16.40 10.30
CA LEU A 33 0.60 -17.67 10.93
C LEU A 33 -0.04 -18.87 10.25
N TYR A 34 -1.32 -18.76 9.87
CA TYR A 34 -2.00 -19.79 9.08
C TYR A 34 -1.31 -20.01 7.72
N GLY A 35 -0.92 -18.93 7.04
CA GLY A 35 -0.11 -19.02 5.82
C GLY A 35 1.23 -19.73 6.02
N ALA A 36 1.92 -19.49 7.15
CA ALA A 36 3.16 -20.20 7.48
C ALA A 36 2.95 -21.70 7.69
N LEU A 37 1.82 -22.09 8.32
CA LEU A 37 1.44 -23.50 8.45
C LEU A 37 1.16 -24.15 7.09
N LEU A 38 0.50 -23.43 6.18
CA LEU A 38 0.24 -23.92 4.82
C LEU A 38 1.53 -24.11 4.03
N ILE A 39 2.49 -23.18 4.12
CA ILE A 39 3.80 -23.32 3.49
C ILE A 39 4.52 -24.56 4.03
N TYR A 40 4.57 -24.72 5.36
CA TYR A 40 5.18 -25.90 5.97
C TYR A 40 4.56 -27.21 5.47
N SER A 41 3.22 -27.25 5.36
CA SER A 41 2.48 -28.40 4.84
C SER A 41 2.80 -28.68 3.35
N ALA A 42 2.96 -27.64 2.54
CA ALA A 42 3.18 -27.76 1.10
C ALA A 42 4.63 -28.10 0.70
N THR A 43 5.64 -27.59 1.44
CA THR A 43 7.05 -27.70 1.05
C THR A 43 7.81 -28.87 1.70
N GLY A 44 7.22 -29.55 2.68
CA GLY A 44 7.93 -30.51 3.55
C GLY A 44 8.49 -31.79 2.90
N VAL A 45 8.09 -32.15 1.67
CA VAL A 45 8.50 -33.41 1.02
C VAL A 45 9.15 -33.22 -0.37
N GLY A 46 8.80 -32.14 -1.09
CA GLY A 46 9.21 -31.96 -2.50
C GLY A 46 10.55 -31.26 -2.74
N GLU A 47 10.96 -30.34 -1.85
CA GLU A 47 12.03 -29.38 -2.14
C GLU A 47 13.34 -29.60 -1.37
N PHE A 48 13.42 -30.64 -0.52
CA PHE A 48 14.66 -31.00 0.19
C PHE A 48 15.86 -31.15 -0.77
N TRP A 49 15.61 -31.64 -1.98
CA TRP A 49 16.62 -31.85 -3.01
C TRP A 49 17.19 -30.55 -3.61
N LEU A 50 16.49 -29.42 -3.49
CA LEU A 50 16.88 -28.13 -4.06
C LEU A 50 17.52 -27.19 -3.03
N THR A 51 17.03 -27.17 -1.79
CA THR A 51 17.46 -26.23 -0.75
C THR A 51 18.37 -26.85 0.31
N GLN A 52 18.44 -28.20 0.39
CA GLN A 52 19.08 -28.97 1.45
C GLN A 52 18.59 -28.64 2.88
N ASP A 53 17.51 -27.86 3.02
CA ASP A 53 16.86 -27.51 4.29
C ASP A 53 15.33 -27.58 4.10
N PRO A 54 14.64 -28.58 4.72
CA PRO A 54 13.18 -28.71 4.63
C PRO A 54 12.41 -27.50 5.17
N TYR A 55 13.05 -26.69 6.02
CA TYR A 55 12.45 -25.53 6.67
C TYR A 55 12.81 -24.22 5.99
N PHE A 56 13.50 -24.24 4.84
CA PHE A 56 13.98 -23.03 4.17
C PHE A 56 12.89 -21.98 3.95
N TYR A 57 11.77 -22.37 3.33
CA TYR A 57 10.66 -21.45 3.06
C TYR A 57 9.89 -21.03 4.32
N LEU A 58 9.75 -21.94 5.29
CA LEU A 58 9.14 -21.63 6.58
C LEU A 58 9.94 -20.57 7.33
N LYS A 59 11.27 -20.70 7.39
CA LYS A 59 12.17 -19.72 8.02
C LYS A 59 12.04 -18.35 7.35
N ARG A 60 11.96 -18.30 6.01
CA ARG A 60 11.75 -17.05 5.27
C ARG A 60 10.38 -16.43 5.55
N GLN A 61 9.32 -17.24 5.60
CA GLN A 61 7.98 -16.75 5.93
C GLN A 61 7.93 -16.13 7.34
N ILE A 62 8.52 -16.81 8.33
CA ILE A 62 8.60 -16.29 9.70
C ILE A 62 9.42 -15.00 9.75
N LEU A 63 10.55 -14.94 9.04
CA LEU A 63 11.35 -13.72 8.92
C LEU A 63 10.53 -12.55 8.35
N PHE A 64 9.80 -12.76 7.25
CA PHE A 64 8.95 -11.73 6.65
C PHE A 64 7.77 -11.33 7.55
N LEU A 65 7.19 -12.26 8.32
CA LEU A 65 6.17 -11.93 9.32
C LEU A 65 6.73 -11.02 10.43
N ILE A 66 7.94 -11.32 10.93
CA ILE A 66 8.61 -10.48 11.93
C ILE A 66 8.89 -9.08 11.35
N VAL A 67 9.47 -9.02 10.14
CA VAL A 67 9.75 -7.74 9.45
C VAL A 67 8.45 -6.95 9.24
N GLY A 68 7.39 -7.59 8.77
CA GLY A 68 6.08 -6.97 8.58
C GLY A 68 5.48 -6.44 9.88
N LEU A 69 5.59 -7.19 10.97
CA LEU A 69 5.13 -6.76 12.29
C LEU A 69 5.94 -5.57 12.83
N THR A 70 7.26 -5.58 12.63
CA THR A 70 8.11 -4.43 12.97
C THR A 70 7.71 -3.20 12.15
N LEU A 71 7.54 -3.34 10.83
CA LEU A 71 7.11 -2.24 9.96
C LEU A 71 5.73 -1.71 10.35
N PHE A 72 4.79 -2.59 10.74
CA PHE A 72 3.48 -2.19 11.23
C PHE A 72 3.57 -1.27 12.45
N PHE A 73 4.35 -1.63 13.47
CA PHE A 73 4.54 -0.78 14.66
C PHE A 73 5.22 0.55 14.30
N VAL A 74 6.23 0.52 13.44
CA VAL A 74 6.93 1.71 12.98
C VAL A 74 5.96 2.67 12.28
N VAL A 75 5.17 2.18 11.31
CA VAL A 75 4.21 2.99 10.54
C VAL A 75 3.10 3.55 11.42
N THR A 76 2.67 2.82 12.46
CA THR A 76 1.63 3.27 13.40
C THR A 76 2.06 4.52 14.18
N ILE A 77 3.36 4.71 14.39
CA ILE A 77 3.90 5.89 15.11
C ILE A 77 3.93 7.12 14.19
N PHE A 78 3.96 6.95 12.86
CA PHE A 78 4.04 8.06 11.91
C PHE A 78 2.69 8.75 11.70
N ASN A 79 2.70 10.08 11.80
CA ASN A 79 1.53 10.89 11.50
C ASN A 79 1.31 10.97 9.98
N TYR A 80 0.28 10.28 9.50
CA TYR A 80 -0.10 10.27 8.08
C TYR A 80 -0.50 11.66 7.56
N ALA A 81 -0.84 12.63 8.41
CA ALA A 81 -1.15 13.99 7.98
C ALA A 81 0.03 14.68 7.28
N VAL A 82 1.27 14.30 7.63
CA VAL A 82 2.49 14.81 6.97
C VAL A 82 2.50 14.43 5.48
N LEU A 83 2.00 13.24 5.13
CA LEU A 83 1.95 12.74 3.76
C LEU A 83 1.10 13.65 2.84
N ARG A 84 0.08 14.32 3.39
CA ARG A 84 -0.74 15.26 2.61
C ARG A 84 0.04 16.47 2.13
N GLY A 85 1.04 16.96 2.88
CA GLY A 85 1.84 18.12 2.48
C GLY A 85 2.87 17.81 1.39
N VAL A 86 3.35 16.57 1.33
CA VAL A 86 4.43 16.13 0.42
C VAL A 86 3.98 15.12 -0.63
N TRP A 87 2.67 14.96 -0.83
CA TRP A 87 2.09 13.92 -1.69
C TRP A 87 2.67 13.92 -3.11
N ILE A 88 2.95 15.10 -3.68
CA ILE A 88 3.53 15.22 -5.03
C ILE A 88 4.94 14.61 -5.11
N TRP A 89 5.76 14.83 -4.08
CA TRP A 89 7.11 14.28 -4.00
C TRP A 89 7.08 12.76 -3.85
N ILE A 90 6.18 12.27 -3.01
CA ILE A 90 5.99 10.83 -2.79
C ILE A 90 5.49 10.15 -4.08
N TYR A 91 4.61 10.81 -4.83
CA TYR A 91 4.15 10.32 -6.12
C TYR A 91 5.29 10.18 -7.13
N PHE A 92 6.12 11.21 -7.30
CA PHE A 92 7.28 11.14 -8.20
C PHE A 92 8.34 10.14 -7.73
N LEU A 93 8.54 10.01 -6.42
CA LEU A 93 9.41 8.97 -5.86
C LEU A 93 8.91 7.57 -6.22
N ASN A 94 7.60 7.35 -6.17
CA ASN A 94 7.00 6.09 -6.60
C ASN A 94 7.19 5.83 -8.09
N LEU A 95 6.98 6.84 -8.94
CA LEU A 95 7.24 6.70 -10.38
C LEU A 95 8.72 6.40 -10.68
N ALA A 96 9.63 7.04 -9.95
CA ALA A 96 11.06 6.76 -10.05
C ALA A 96 11.37 5.32 -9.59
N GLY A 97 10.74 4.85 -8.50
CA GLY A 97 10.87 3.49 -8.01
C GLY A 97 10.40 2.44 -9.03
N LEU A 98 9.22 2.62 -9.60
CA LEU A 98 8.69 1.76 -10.68
C LEU A 98 9.62 1.79 -11.91
N SER A 99 10.07 2.98 -12.31
CA SER A 99 10.98 3.11 -13.46
C SER A 99 12.33 2.44 -13.21
N LEU A 100 12.85 2.48 -11.98
CA LEU A 100 14.13 1.88 -11.60
C LEU A 100 14.12 0.35 -11.78
N VAL A 101 12.99 -0.29 -11.50
CA VAL A 101 12.80 -1.74 -11.66
C VAL A 101 12.97 -2.16 -13.12
N HIS A 102 12.58 -1.33 -14.08
CA HIS A 102 12.77 -1.65 -15.49
C HIS A 102 14.26 -1.86 -15.84
N PHE A 103 15.14 -1.04 -15.25
CA PHE A 103 16.58 -1.10 -15.50
C PHE A 103 17.31 -2.13 -14.64
N PHE A 104 16.98 -2.21 -13.34
CA PHE A 104 17.71 -2.98 -12.34
C PHE A 104 16.95 -4.17 -11.77
N GLY A 105 15.71 -4.38 -12.21
CA GLY A 105 14.87 -5.47 -11.76
C GLY A 105 15.39 -6.81 -12.26
N GLN A 106 15.20 -7.83 -11.44
CA GLN A 106 15.43 -9.22 -11.79
C GLN A 106 14.17 -9.79 -12.43
N GLU A 107 14.35 -10.67 -13.41
CA GLU A 107 13.26 -11.39 -14.04
C GLU A 107 12.88 -12.60 -13.18
N VAL A 108 11.65 -12.61 -12.69
CA VAL A 108 11.07 -13.68 -11.88
C VAL A 108 9.75 -14.07 -12.53
N HIS A 109 9.61 -15.34 -12.91
CA HIS A 109 8.40 -15.87 -13.57
C HIS A 109 7.95 -15.07 -14.82
N GLY A 110 8.89 -14.55 -15.60
CA GLY A 110 8.60 -13.76 -16.82
C GLY A 110 8.21 -12.29 -16.58
N SER A 111 8.28 -11.82 -15.33
CA SER A 111 8.08 -10.42 -14.96
C SER A 111 9.37 -9.84 -14.38
N ARG A 112 9.78 -8.66 -14.88
CA ARG A 112 10.89 -7.89 -14.31
C ARG A 112 10.34 -6.85 -13.36
N SER A 113 9.91 -7.29 -12.17
CA SER A 113 9.24 -6.45 -11.17
C SER A 113 9.95 -6.39 -9.81
N TRP A 114 11.03 -7.17 -9.61
CA TRP A 114 11.68 -7.32 -8.32
C TRP A 114 13.07 -6.68 -8.28
N LEU A 115 13.28 -5.72 -7.37
CA LEU A 115 14.61 -5.23 -7.01
C LEU A 115 15.15 -6.10 -5.88
N GLY A 116 16.13 -6.94 -6.16
CA GLY A 116 16.58 -7.95 -5.21
C GLY A 116 18.04 -8.35 -5.33
N TRP A 117 18.45 -9.18 -4.39
CA TRP A 117 19.75 -9.86 -4.35
C TRP A 117 19.61 -11.14 -3.51
N GLY A 118 20.27 -12.21 -3.94
CA GLY A 118 20.43 -13.42 -3.14
C GLY A 118 19.12 -14.09 -2.71
N GLY A 119 18.09 -14.05 -3.56
CA GLY A 119 16.78 -14.65 -3.30
C GLY A 119 15.80 -13.75 -2.54
N TYR A 120 16.23 -12.61 -2.01
CA TYR A 120 15.35 -11.59 -1.43
C TYR A 120 15.11 -10.47 -2.44
N GLY A 121 13.94 -9.85 -2.38
CA GLY A 121 13.67 -8.69 -3.19
C GLY A 121 12.52 -7.86 -2.64
N ILE A 122 12.49 -6.62 -3.10
CA ILE A 122 11.42 -5.66 -2.88
C ILE A 122 10.78 -5.40 -4.23
N GLN A 123 9.47 -5.49 -4.28
CA GLN A 123 8.68 -5.11 -5.45
C GLN A 123 8.16 -3.68 -5.23
N PRO A 124 8.67 -2.66 -5.95
CA PRO A 124 8.24 -1.28 -5.73
C PRO A 124 6.76 -1.05 -6.00
N SER A 125 6.13 -1.81 -6.90
CA SER A 125 4.69 -1.72 -7.16
C SER A 125 3.82 -2.12 -5.97
N GLU A 126 4.34 -2.90 -5.01
CA GLU A 126 3.65 -3.15 -3.73
C GLU A 126 3.54 -1.88 -2.88
N PHE A 127 4.67 -1.19 -2.68
CA PHE A 127 4.71 0.11 -1.98
C PHE A 127 3.91 1.18 -2.72
N GLY A 128 3.93 1.13 -4.05
CA GLY A 128 3.21 2.06 -4.89
C GLY A 128 1.70 2.04 -4.69
N LYS A 129 1.09 0.94 -4.21
CA LYS A 129 -0.34 0.91 -3.89
C LYS A 129 -0.69 1.89 -2.76
N ILE A 130 0.12 1.91 -1.71
CA ILE A 130 -0.08 2.81 -0.56
C ILE A 130 0.14 4.26 -0.99
N VAL A 131 1.20 4.51 -1.76
CA VAL A 131 1.48 5.83 -2.35
C VAL A 131 0.33 6.28 -3.24
N LEU A 132 -0.18 5.40 -4.10
CA LEU A 132 -1.27 5.73 -5.00
C LEU A 132 -2.54 6.12 -4.25
N ILE A 133 -2.94 5.31 -3.27
CA ILE A 133 -4.13 5.57 -2.45
C ILE A 133 -4.00 6.91 -1.73
N THR A 134 -2.85 7.16 -1.08
CA THR A 134 -2.63 8.40 -0.31
C THR A 134 -2.56 9.64 -1.20
N THR A 135 -1.87 9.56 -2.34
CA THR A 135 -1.73 10.68 -3.29
C THR A 135 -3.04 10.97 -4.01
N LEU A 136 -3.77 9.94 -4.43
CA LEU A 136 -5.09 10.08 -5.03
C LEU A 136 -6.11 10.61 -4.02
N ALA A 137 -6.06 10.17 -2.76
CA ALA A 137 -6.89 10.73 -1.69
C ALA A 137 -6.60 12.22 -1.47
N ALA A 138 -5.32 12.61 -1.41
CA ALA A 138 -4.92 14.01 -1.27
C ALA A 138 -5.40 14.85 -2.45
N PHE A 139 -5.17 14.37 -3.68
CA PHE A 139 -5.60 14.99 -4.93
C PHE A 139 -7.13 15.24 -4.97
N LEU A 140 -7.93 14.20 -4.68
CA LEU A 140 -9.38 14.29 -4.67
C LEU A 140 -9.92 15.14 -3.50
N SER A 141 -9.25 15.11 -2.35
CA SER A 141 -9.68 15.88 -1.16
C SER A 141 -9.48 17.39 -1.29
N ASN A 142 -8.46 17.82 -2.05
CA ASN A 142 -8.16 19.25 -2.27
C ASN A 142 -9.12 19.92 -3.26
N ARG A 143 -9.94 19.14 -3.98
CA ARG A 143 -10.91 19.63 -4.97
C ARG A 143 -12.35 19.56 -4.48
N LYS A 144 -12.55 19.62 -3.16
CA LYS A 144 -13.87 19.75 -2.54
C LYS A 144 -14.42 21.16 -2.78
N GLY A 145 -14.93 21.40 -3.99
CA GLY A 145 -15.53 22.66 -4.38
C GLY A 145 -15.74 22.68 -5.89
N GLU A 146 -16.99 22.78 -6.30
CA GLU A 146 -17.51 22.62 -7.66
C GLU A 146 -17.66 21.17 -8.13
N SER A 147 -18.76 20.92 -8.85
CA SER A 147 -19.16 19.63 -9.41
C SER A 147 -17.97 18.86 -9.98
N ARG A 148 -17.80 17.61 -9.57
CA ARG A 148 -16.72 16.70 -10.01
C ARG A 148 -16.71 16.66 -11.54
N SER A 149 -15.84 17.47 -12.13
CA SER A 149 -15.85 17.74 -13.56
C SER A 149 -15.31 16.53 -14.31
N LEU A 150 -15.65 16.36 -15.59
CA LEU A 150 -14.95 15.44 -16.50
C LEU A 150 -13.42 15.64 -16.41
N LYS A 151 -12.97 16.88 -16.14
CA LYS A 151 -11.57 17.20 -15.90
C LYS A 151 -10.98 16.45 -14.69
N ASP A 152 -11.71 16.28 -13.59
CA ASP A 152 -11.24 15.55 -12.41
C ASP A 152 -11.16 14.05 -12.66
N VAL A 153 -12.09 13.51 -13.45
CA VAL A 153 -12.06 12.12 -13.91
C VAL A 153 -10.81 11.89 -14.76
N ILE A 154 -10.60 12.71 -15.78
CA ILE A 154 -9.45 12.61 -16.69
C ILE A 154 -8.14 12.74 -15.90
N LEU A 155 -8.04 13.68 -14.98
CA LEU A 155 -6.82 13.86 -14.19
C LEU A 155 -6.58 12.70 -13.20
N SER A 156 -7.63 12.10 -12.65
CA SER A 156 -7.52 10.88 -11.83
C SER A 156 -7.07 9.69 -12.68
N LEU A 157 -7.61 9.56 -13.89
CA LEU A 157 -7.18 8.55 -14.87
C LEU A 157 -5.71 8.73 -15.25
N ILE A 158 -5.24 9.95 -15.46
CA ILE A 158 -3.81 10.21 -15.74
C ILE A 158 -2.95 9.87 -14.52
N HIS A 159 -3.38 10.27 -13.31
CA HIS A 159 -2.66 10.04 -12.06
C HIS A 159 -2.42 8.55 -11.78
N VAL A 160 -3.39 7.69 -12.09
CA VAL A 160 -3.24 6.24 -11.91
C VAL A 160 -2.73 5.54 -13.17
N GLY A 161 -3.07 6.06 -14.35
CA GLY A 161 -2.70 5.52 -15.64
C GLY A 161 -1.20 5.52 -15.87
N ILE A 162 -0.47 6.55 -15.41
CA ILE A 162 1.00 6.60 -15.52
C ILE A 162 1.64 5.41 -14.78
N PRO A 163 1.38 5.17 -13.48
CA PRO A 163 1.85 3.96 -12.79
C PRO A 163 1.42 2.65 -13.48
N ILE A 164 0.18 2.53 -13.95
CA ILE A 164 -0.30 1.34 -14.66
C ILE A 164 0.54 1.05 -15.90
N VAL A 165 0.83 2.08 -16.71
CA VAL A 165 1.66 1.91 -17.92
C VAL A 165 3.07 1.46 -17.57
N LEU A 166 3.65 1.95 -16.48
CA LEU A 166 4.96 1.49 -16.01
C LEU A 166 4.91 0.02 -15.59
N ILE A 167 3.90 -0.38 -14.82
CA ILE A 167 3.73 -1.77 -14.37
C ILE A 167 3.48 -2.73 -15.54
N LEU A 168 2.72 -2.30 -16.56
CA LEU A 168 2.50 -3.11 -17.77
C LEU A 168 3.79 -3.31 -18.58
N ARG A 169 4.79 -2.44 -18.43
CA ARG A 169 6.14 -2.65 -18.99
C ARG A 169 7.00 -3.62 -18.17
N GLU A 170 6.58 -3.97 -16.95
CA GLU A 170 7.18 -5.01 -16.10
C GLU A 170 6.54 -6.41 -16.33
N PRO A 171 5.88 -6.61 -17.49
CA PRO A 171 4.82 -7.62 -17.74
C PRO A 171 3.92 -8.08 -16.58
N ASP A 172 3.62 -7.25 -15.58
CA ASP A 172 2.80 -7.66 -14.43
C ASP A 172 1.33 -7.22 -14.56
N ILE A 173 0.54 -8.08 -15.23
CA ILE A 173 -0.89 -7.81 -15.46
C ILE A 173 -1.67 -7.82 -14.15
N GLY A 174 -1.33 -8.71 -13.21
CA GLY A 174 -2.00 -8.83 -11.93
C GLY A 174 -1.91 -7.52 -11.13
N MET A 175 -0.72 -6.95 -11.05
CA MET A 175 -0.51 -5.69 -10.35
C MET A 175 -1.19 -4.51 -11.03
N SER A 176 -1.21 -4.47 -12.37
CA SER A 176 -1.93 -3.43 -13.11
C SER A 176 -3.44 -3.42 -12.80
N LEU A 177 -4.04 -4.62 -12.64
CA LEU A 177 -5.45 -4.77 -12.31
C LEU A 177 -5.77 -4.29 -10.90
N VAL A 178 -4.87 -4.53 -9.93
CA VAL A 178 -5.02 -4.00 -8.57
C VAL A 178 -5.02 -2.47 -8.57
N TYR A 179 -4.13 -1.84 -9.35
CA TYR A 179 -4.09 -0.38 -9.47
C TYR A 179 -5.37 0.17 -10.12
N LEU A 180 -5.91 -0.53 -11.11
CA LEU A 180 -7.20 -0.19 -11.71
C LEU A 180 -8.34 -0.31 -10.68
N ALA A 181 -8.36 -1.36 -9.87
CA ALA A 181 -9.36 -1.53 -8.81
C ALA A 181 -9.27 -0.41 -7.77
N ILE A 182 -8.05 0.01 -7.39
CA ILE A 182 -7.82 1.17 -6.50
C ILE A 182 -8.43 2.44 -7.10
N LEU A 183 -8.15 2.72 -8.37
CA LEU A 183 -8.69 3.89 -9.08
C LEU A 183 -10.22 3.89 -9.04
N LEU A 184 -10.86 2.79 -9.45
CA LEU A 184 -12.32 2.68 -9.49
C LEU A 184 -12.93 2.82 -8.09
N GLY A 185 -12.37 2.13 -7.09
CA GLY A 185 -12.83 2.22 -5.70
C GLY A 185 -12.71 3.64 -5.13
N MET A 186 -11.59 4.32 -5.38
CA MET A 186 -11.36 5.68 -4.91
C MET A 186 -12.27 6.69 -5.60
N MET A 187 -12.50 6.57 -6.91
CA MET A 187 -13.46 7.43 -7.64
C MET A 187 -14.90 7.21 -7.18
N PHE A 188 -15.27 5.95 -6.87
CA PHE A 188 -16.59 5.61 -6.34
C PHE A 188 -16.81 6.20 -4.94
N VAL A 189 -15.86 6.03 -4.02
CA VAL A 189 -15.92 6.60 -2.66
C VAL A 189 -15.94 8.10 -2.71
N ALA A 190 -15.10 8.68 -3.56
CA ALA A 190 -15.18 10.08 -3.89
C ALA A 190 -16.32 10.30 -4.87
N GLY A 191 -17.55 9.79 -4.69
CA GLY A 191 -18.77 9.96 -5.49
C GLY A 191 -18.70 10.65 -6.86
N ILE A 192 -17.77 10.28 -7.74
CA ILE A 192 -17.70 10.72 -9.13
C ILE A 192 -18.79 9.92 -9.83
N ARG A 193 -19.86 10.61 -10.23
CA ARG A 193 -20.92 10.00 -11.02
C ARG A 193 -20.51 10.09 -12.49
N PRO A 194 -20.47 8.98 -13.25
CA PRO A 194 -20.49 9.08 -14.70
C PRO A 194 -21.84 9.71 -15.07
N SER A 195 -21.82 10.98 -15.47
CA SER A 195 -22.97 11.71 -15.99
C SER A 195 -23.33 11.22 -17.37
#